data_AF-A0A3E0IKJ4-F1
#
_entry.id   AF-A0A3E0IKJ4-F1
#
_cell.length_a   1.000
_cell.length_b   1.000
_cell.length_c   1.000
_cell.angle_alpha   90.00
_cell.angle_beta   90.00
_cell.angle_gamma   90.00
#
_symmetry.space_group_name_H-M   'P 1'
#
loop_
_entity.id
_entity.type
_entity.pdbx_description
1 polymer ?
#
loop_
_entity_poly.entity_id
_entity_poly.type
_entity_poly.pdbx_seq_one_letter_code
_entity_poly.pdbx_strand_id
1 'polypeptide(L)'
;MKIKVKKEMTLPELAHDAWENGVKNVVFLAIDVIRRILFDKKGDSKAIQELEEFLSKKKKLERVYEQRDSLISDIDKLRKQRDELKRKLDDVVDIVNAYITAEKAYSGDNAYNLLENELNRILEDE
;
A
#
# COMPACT_ATOMS: atom_id res chain seq x y z
N MET A 1 38.06 -23.21 10.29
CA MET A 1 38.58 -23.06 8.92
C MET A 1 38.00 -21.77 8.34
N LYS A 2 38.83 -20.83 7.88
CA LYS A 2 38.36 -19.57 7.25
C LYS A 2 38.28 -19.81 5.74
N ILE A 3 37.09 -19.88 5.18
CA ILE A 3 36.89 -19.99 3.73
C ILE A 3 37.03 -18.56 3.17
N LYS A 4 38.02 -18.33 2.31
CA LYS A 4 38.15 -17.08 1.55
C LYS A 4 37.24 -17.18 0.33
N VAL A 5 36.11 -16.49 0.37
CA VAL A 5 35.20 -16.37 -0.78
C VAL A 5 35.72 -15.26 -1.69
N LYS A 6 35.80 -15.51 -3.01
CA LYS A 6 36.33 -14.53 -4.00
C LYS A 6 35.34 -13.42 -4.36
N LYS A 7 34.08 -13.55 -3.95
CA LYS A 7 32.95 -12.68 -4.30
C LYS A 7 32.05 -12.56 -3.08
N GLU A 8 31.46 -11.39 -2.84
CA GLU A 8 30.34 -11.29 -1.89
C GLU A 8 29.15 -12.07 -2.43
N MET A 9 28.60 -12.95 -1.61
CA MET A 9 27.51 -13.85 -1.99
C MET A 9 26.51 -13.89 -0.85
N THR A 10 25.24 -14.02 -1.20
CA THR A 10 24.19 -14.30 -0.23
C THR A 10 24.39 -15.70 0.37
N LEU A 11 23.85 -15.93 1.57
CA LEU A 11 23.90 -17.24 2.25
C LEU A 11 23.47 -18.43 1.36
N PRO A 12 22.41 -18.32 0.53
CA PRO A 12 22.03 -19.36 -0.43
C PRO A 12 23.10 -19.62 -1.49
N GLU A 13 23.68 -18.57 -2.07
CA GLU A 13 24.73 -18.69 -3.10
C GLU A 13 25.99 -19.33 -2.51
N LEU A 14 26.35 -18.96 -1.28
CA LEU A 14 27.48 -19.55 -0.56
C LEU A 14 27.24 -21.04 -0.24
N ALA A 15 26.02 -21.40 0.16
CA ALA A 15 25.64 -22.79 0.42
C ALA A 15 25.72 -23.65 -0.85
N HIS A 16 25.23 -23.11 -1.98
CA HIS A 16 25.28 -23.79 -3.26
C HIS A 16 26.72 -23.93 -3.77
N ASP A 17 27.53 -22.88 -3.72
CA ASP A 17 28.94 -22.91 -4.13
C ASP A 17 29.77 -23.88 -3.28
N ALA A 18 29.56 -23.88 -1.96
CA ALA A 18 30.22 -24.82 -1.05
C ALA A 18 29.89 -26.28 -1.39
N TRP A 19 28.64 -26.58 -1.75
CA TRP A 19 28.21 -27.92 -2.14
C TRP A 19 28.86 -28.37 -3.46
N GLU A 20 28.81 -27.54 -4.50
CA GLU A 20 29.44 -27.80 -5.81
C GLU A 20 30.96 -28.04 -5.68
N ASN A 21 31.62 -27.32 -4.77
CA ASN A 21 33.04 -27.46 -4.50
C ASN A 21 33.37 -28.58 -3.48
N GLY A 22 32.40 -29.42 -3.11
CA GLY A 22 32.62 -30.61 -2.27
C GLY A 22 32.93 -30.31 -0.80
N VAL A 23 32.62 -29.11 -0.32
CA VAL A 23 32.78 -28.72 1.08
C VAL A 23 31.67 -29.37 1.91
N LYS A 24 32.00 -30.47 2.60
CA LYS A 24 31.07 -31.22 3.46
C LYS A 24 31.41 -31.01 4.94
N ASN A 25 30.41 -31.07 5.82
CA ASN A 25 30.57 -30.92 7.28
C ASN A 25 31.18 -29.58 7.76
N VAL A 26 30.94 -28.47 7.06
CA VAL A 26 31.41 -27.14 7.49
C VAL A 26 30.25 -26.28 7.97
N VAL A 27 30.40 -25.70 9.16
CA VAL A 27 29.44 -24.75 9.73
C VAL A 27 29.71 -23.37 9.17
N PHE A 28 28.76 -22.83 8.41
CA PHE A 28 28.78 -21.43 8.00
C PHE A 28 28.14 -20.58 9.09
N LEU A 29 28.84 -19.54 9.51
CA LEU A 29 28.32 -18.50 10.39
C LEU A 29 28.14 -17.24 9.55
N ALA A 30 26.88 -16.88 9.28
CA ALA A 30 26.59 -15.54 8.79
C ALA A 30 26.67 -14.57 9.97
N ILE A 31 27.41 -13.48 9.82
CA ILE A 31 27.67 -12.49 10.86
C ILE A 31 26.37 -11.78 11.30
N ASP A 32 25.38 -11.67 10.41
CA ASP A 32 24.14 -10.95 10.68
C ASP A 32 22.96 -11.81 11.16
N VAL A 33 23.06 -13.14 11.08
CA VAL A 33 22.00 -14.05 11.56
C VAL A 33 22.68 -15.30 12.10
N ILE A 34 22.63 -15.49 13.43
CA ILE A 34 23.14 -16.70 14.10
C ILE A 34 22.30 -17.91 13.66
N ARG A 35 22.60 -18.48 12.50
CA ARG A 35 22.07 -19.76 12.03
C ARG A 35 23.24 -20.66 11.66
N ARG A 36 23.38 -21.77 12.38
CA ARG A 36 24.29 -22.86 12.02
C ARG A 36 23.60 -23.73 11.00
N ILE A 37 24.19 -23.87 9.81
CA ILE A 37 23.78 -24.89 8.84
C ILE A 37 24.82 -26.01 8.91
N LEU A 38 24.36 -27.22 9.24
CA LEU A 38 25.13 -28.44 9.12
C LEU A 38 24.72 -29.09 7.79
N PHE A 39 25.69 -29.54 7.00
CA PHE A 39 25.43 -30.31 5.79
C PHE A 39 25.83 -31.76 6.06
N ASP A 40 24.85 -32.65 6.16
CA ASP A 40 25.11 -34.09 6.20
C ASP A 40 25.57 -34.63 4.81
N LYS A 41 25.93 -35.91 4.75
CA LYS A 41 26.44 -36.54 3.51
C LYS A 41 25.41 -36.62 2.36
N LYS A 42 24.13 -36.33 2.63
CA LYS A 42 23.01 -36.30 1.68
C LYS A 42 22.57 -34.87 1.32
N GLY A 43 23.14 -33.86 1.98
CA GLY A 43 22.70 -32.47 1.87
C GLY A 43 21.42 -32.30 2.67
N ASP A 44 21.45 -31.47 3.71
CA ASP A 44 20.32 -31.30 4.63
C ASP A 44 19.15 -30.57 3.93
N SER A 45 18.37 -31.36 3.19
CA SER A 45 17.23 -30.94 2.37
C SER A 45 16.19 -30.13 3.17
N LYS A 46 16.06 -30.40 4.47
CA LYS A 46 15.11 -29.71 5.34
C LYS A 46 15.49 -28.24 5.58
N ALA A 47 16.77 -27.95 5.83
CA ALA A 47 17.22 -26.58 6.03
C ALA A 47 17.09 -25.73 4.75
N ILE A 48 17.32 -26.37 3.59
CA ILE A 48 17.14 -25.74 2.28
C ILE A 48 15.64 -25.46 2.03
N GLN A 49 14.75 -26.43 2.30
CA GLN A 49 13.30 -26.25 2.18
C GLN A 49 12.76 -25.13 3.09
N GLU A 50 13.19 -25.08 4.35
CA GLU A 50 12.80 -24.01 5.28
C GLU A 50 13.28 -22.63 4.80
N LEU A 51 14.44 -22.57 4.16
CA LEU A 51 14.98 -21.34 3.57
C LEU A 51 14.18 -20.89 2.35
N GLU A 52 13.84 -21.82 1.45
CA GLU A 52 13.00 -21.55 0.29
C GLU A 52 11.61 -21.05 0.70
N GLU A 53 11.01 -21.67 1.71
CA GLU A 53 9.73 -21.25 2.25
C GLU A 53 9.82 -19.84 2.86
N PHE A 54 10.89 -19.55 3.61
CA PHE A 54 11.14 -18.22 4.16
C PHE A 54 11.30 -17.16 3.07
N LEU A 55 12.09 -17.44 2.02
CA LEU A 55 12.28 -16.52 0.89
C LEU A 55 10.97 -16.28 0.13
N SER A 56 10.16 -17.33 -0.06
CA SER A 56 8.83 -17.23 -0.66
C SER A 56 7.89 -16.34 0.18
N LYS A 57 7.88 -16.52 1.50
CA LYS A 57 7.12 -15.68 2.44
C LYS A 57 7.58 -14.23 2.40
N LYS A 58 8.90 -13.98 2.39
CA LYS A 58 9.48 -12.64 2.28
C LYS A 58 9.03 -11.93 1.00
N LYS A 59 9.11 -12.60 -0.15
CA LYS A 59 8.67 -12.05 -1.45
C LYS A 59 7.17 -11.76 -1.50
N LYS A 60 6.35 -12.56 -0.81
CA LYS A 60 4.91 -12.27 -0.66
C LYS A 60 4.70 -11.02 0.20
N LEU A 61 5.45 -10.87 1.29
CA LEU A 61 5.36 -9.73 2.18
C LEU A 61 5.78 -8.42 1.49
N GLU A 62 6.86 -8.44 0.71
CA GLU A 62 7.30 -7.28 -0.09
C GLU A 62 6.20 -6.80 -1.04
N ARG A 63 5.53 -7.73 -1.76
CA ARG A 63 4.39 -7.38 -2.62
C ARG A 63 3.21 -6.77 -1.86
N VAL A 64 2.94 -7.24 -0.64
CA VAL A 64 1.88 -6.66 0.19
C VAL A 64 2.24 -5.23 0.61
N TYR A 65 3.51 -4.95 0.91
CA TYR A 65 3.94 -3.58 1.20
C TYR A 65 3.84 -2.66 -0.01
N GLU A 66 4.23 -3.11 -1.20
CA GLU A 66 4.04 -2.34 -2.44
C GLU A 66 2.56 -2.02 -2.69
N GLN A 67 1.67 -3.00 -2.53
CA GLN A 67 0.22 -2.80 -2.67
C GLN A 67 -0.32 -1.83 -1.61
N ARG A 68 0.11 -1.97 -0.36
CA ARG A 68 -0.28 -1.05 0.73
C ARG A 68 0.13 0.38 0.39
N ASP A 69 1.37 0.58 -0.02
CA ASP A 69 1.91 1.92 -0.30
C ASP A 69 1.21 2.56 -1.51
N SER A 70 0.86 1.76 -2.53
CA SER A 70 0.01 2.21 -3.64
C SER A 70 -1.37 2.63 -3.15
N LEU A 71 -2.03 1.83 -2.31
CA LEU A 71 -3.35 2.13 -1.78
C LEU A 71 -3.35 3.40 -0.90
N ILE A 72 -2.31 3.61 -0.10
CA ILE A 72 -2.14 4.83 0.69
C ILE A 72 -2.06 6.05 -0.24
N SER A 73 -1.24 5.98 -1.29
CA SER A 73 -1.11 7.05 -2.29
C SER A 73 -2.44 7.39 -2.95
N ASP A 74 -3.23 6.37 -3.31
CA ASP A 74 -4.53 6.59 -3.96
C ASP A 74 -5.57 7.16 -3.00
N ILE A 75 -5.58 6.72 -1.73
CA ILE A 75 -6.43 7.32 -0.69
C ILE A 75 -6.11 8.80 -0.50
N ASP A 76 -4.84 9.18 -0.47
CA ASP A 76 -4.45 10.58 -0.32
C ASP A 76 -4.87 11.44 -1.52
N LYS A 77 -4.80 10.91 -2.75
CA LYS A 77 -5.36 11.59 -3.94
C LYS A 77 -6.87 11.77 -3.83
N LEU A 78 -7.59 10.72 -3.45
CA LEU A 78 -9.05 10.76 -3.32
C LEU A 78 -9.50 11.76 -2.24
N ARG A 79 -8.77 11.83 -1.11
CA ARG A 79 -9.03 12.84 -0.07
C ARG A 79 -8.87 14.25 -0.60
N LYS A 80 -7.80 14.53 -1.34
CA LYS A 80 -7.59 15.85 -1.97
C LYS A 80 -8.70 16.19 -2.97
N GLN A 81 -9.09 15.25 -3.82
CA GLN A 81 -10.16 15.45 -4.80
C GLN A 81 -11.51 15.73 -4.11
N ARG A 82 -11.82 14.98 -3.06
CA ARG A 82 -13.03 15.20 -2.26
C ARG A 82 -13.03 16.59 -1.62
N ASP A 83 -11.91 17.01 -1.03
CA ASP A 83 -11.83 18.31 -0.36
C ASP A 83 -11.95 19.47 -1.37
N GLU A 84 -11.39 19.30 -2.56
CA GLU A 84 -11.57 20.25 -3.68
C GLU A 84 -13.04 20.32 -4.15
N LEU A 85 -13.70 19.17 -4.31
CA LEU A 85 -15.11 19.11 -4.70
C LEU A 85 -16.02 19.74 -3.63
N LYS A 86 -15.70 19.54 -2.34
CA LYS A 86 -16.42 20.20 -1.25
C LYS A 86 -16.34 21.72 -1.34
N ARG A 87 -15.15 22.27 -1.56
CA ARG A 87 -14.98 23.73 -1.74
C ARG A 87 -15.79 24.26 -2.92
N LYS A 88 -15.75 23.56 -4.06
CA LYS A 88 -16.56 23.95 -5.22
C LYS A 88 -18.06 23.89 -4.95
N LEU A 89 -18.50 22.91 -4.16
CA LEU A 89 -19.88 22.82 -3.74
C LEU A 89 -20.25 24.00 -2.82
N ASP A 90 -19.39 24.33 -1.86
CA ASP A 90 -19.57 25.49 -0.98
C ASP A 90 -19.66 26.79 -1.81
N ASP A 91 -18.76 26.99 -2.79
CA ASP A 91 -18.78 28.15 -3.69
C ASP A 91 -20.09 28.24 -4.49
N VAL A 92 -20.59 27.11 -5.01
CA VAL A 92 -21.86 27.06 -5.74
C VAL A 92 -23.04 27.39 -4.82
N VAL A 93 -23.04 26.85 -3.60
CA VAL A 93 -24.07 27.15 -2.59
C VAL A 93 -24.08 28.64 -2.25
N ASP A 94 -22.92 29.24 -2.06
CA ASP A 94 -22.79 30.68 -1.78
C ASP A 94 -23.31 31.54 -2.95
N ILE A 95 -22.96 31.18 -4.19
CA ILE A 95 -23.46 31.87 -5.39
C ILE A 95 -24.98 31.75 -5.50
N VAL A 96 -25.53 30.55 -5.31
CA VAL A 96 -26.97 30.31 -5.39
C VAL A 96 -27.71 31.09 -4.30
N ASN A 97 -27.20 31.08 -3.06
CA ASN A 97 -27.76 31.85 -1.96
C ASN A 97 -27.72 33.36 -2.21
N ALA A 98 -26.62 33.86 -2.78
CA ALA A 98 -26.50 35.26 -3.16
C ALA A 98 -27.50 35.64 -4.27
N TYR A 99 -27.64 34.80 -5.28
CA TYR A 99 -28.61 34.99 -6.36
C TYR A 99 -30.05 34.99 -5.82
N ILE A 100 -30.39 34.01 -4.99
CA ILE A 100 -31.66 33.93 -4.26
C ILE A 100 -31.94 35.23 -3.50
N THR A 101 -30.96 35.72 -2.76
CA THR A 101 -31.13 36.92 -1.92
C THR A 101 -31.33 38.17 -2.77
N ALA A 102 -30.59 38.29 -3.88
CA ALA A 102 -30.77 39.37 -4.84
C ALA A 102 -32.14 39.30 -5.50
N GLU A 103 -32.57 38.12 -5.97
CA GLU A 103 -33.87 37.93 -6.62
C GLU A 103 -35.04 38.20 -5.67
N LYS A 104 -34.94 37.83 -4.38
CA LYS A 104 -35.90 38.24 -3.35
C LYS A 104 -36.02 39.76 -3.25
N ALA A 105 -34.89 40.45 -3.23
CA ALA A 105 -34.85 41.90 -3.12
C ALA A 105 -35.43 42.61 -4.36
N TYR A 106 -35.30 42.01 -5.55
CA TYR A 106 -35.76 42.59 -6.81
C TYR A 106 -37.20 42.19 -7.21
N SER A 107 -37.61 40.93 -7.03
CA SER A 107 -38.91 40.42 -7.52
C SER A 107 -40.03 40.42 -6.49
N GLY A 108 -39.72 40.66 -5.21
CA GLY A 108 -40.66 40.51 -4.09
C GLY A 108 -40.97 39.03 -3.77
N ASP A 109 -41.69 38.79 -2.67
CA ASP A 109 -41.87 37.43 -2.07
C ASP A 109 -42.49 36.37 -3.00
N ASN A 110 -43.08 36.75 -4.15
CA ASN A 110 -43.91 35.85 -4.95
C ASN A 110 -43.11 34.81 -5.75
N ALA A 111 -41.96 35.17 -6.34
CA ALA A 111 -41.13 34.21 -7.08
C ALA A 111 -40.45 33.21 -6.13
N TYR A 112 -40.15 33.65 -4.91
CA TYR A 112 -39.47 32.85 -3.91
C TYR A 112 -40.35 31.75 -3.32
N ASN A 113 -41.61 32.09 -3.01
CA ASN A 113 -42.58 31.10 -2.54
C ASN A 113 -42.78 29.96 -3.55
N LEU A 114 -42.67 30.24 -4.85
CA LEU A 114 -42.77 29.22 -5.89
C LEU A 114 -41.57 28.25 -5.90
N LEU A 115 -40.35 28.79 -5.77
CA LEU A 115 -39.12 28.00 -5.70
C LEU A 115 -39.00 27.20 -4.40
N GLU A 116 -39.40 27.78 -3.26
CA GLU A 116 -39.41 27.11 -1.96
C GLU A 116 -40.42 25.97 -1.92
N ASN A 117 -41.61 26.15 -2.52
CA ASN A 117 -42.59 25.07 -2.66
C ASN A 117 -42.12 23.94 -3.58
N GLU A 118 -41.45 24.26 -4.70
CA GLU A 118 -40.85 23.25 -5.58
C GLU A 118 -39.71 22.49 -4.89
N LEU A 119 -38.84 23.20 -4.14
CA LEU A 119 -37.76 22.59 -3.38
C LEU A 119 -38.29 21.66 -2.28
N ASN A 120 -39.30 22.10 -1.54
CA ASN A 120 -39.96 21.27 -0.52
C ASN A 120 -40.64 20.05 -1.15
N ARG A 121 -41.28 20.17 -2.33
CA ARG A 121 -41.81 19.01 -3.05
C ARG A 121 -40.72 17.99 -3.39
N ILE A 122 -39.58 18.44 -3.93
CA ILE A 122 -38.46 17.56 -4.28
C ILE A 122 -37.87 16.87 -3.05
N LEU A 123 -37.86 17.54 -1.89
CA LEU A 123 -37.37 17.00 -0.62
C LEU A 123 -38.39 16.11 0.11
N GLU A 124 -39.70 16.30 -0.13
CA GLU A 124 -40.78 15.49 0.45
C GLU A 124 -41.14 14.26 -0.40
N ASP A 125 -40.77 14.20 -1.68
CA ASP A 125 -40.96 13.06 -2.58
C ASP A 125 -39.89 11.93 -2.38
N GLU A 126 -39.40 11.73 -1.15
CA GLU A 126 -38.69 10.51 -0.67
C GLU A 126 -39.61 9.63 0.19
#